data_AF-A0AAU4IRA1-F1
#
_entry.id   AF-A0AAU4IRA1-F1
#
_cell.length_a   1.000
_cell.length_b   1.000
_cell.length_c   1.000
_cell.angle_alpha   90.00
_cell.angle_beta   90.00
_cell.angle_gamma   90.00
#
_symmetry.space_group_name_H-M   'P 1'
#
loop_
_entity.id
_entity.type
_entity.pdbx_description
1 polymer ?
#
loop_
_entity_poly.entity_id
_entity_poly.type
_entity_poly.pdbx_seq_one_letter_code
_entity_poly.pdbx_strand_id
1 'polypeptide(L)'
;MSSRRDADSGETTTRGHARRISLATGKLTAASRQRHIVEAACREGYVSLERLVRELDVSAMTVHRDLRLLDAEGEVRRVRGGAVAPWMTTAS
;
A
#
# COMPACT_ATOMS: atom_id res chain seq x y z
N MET A 1 -6.15 -35.30 -27.32
CA MET A 1 -5.95 -35.19 -25.85
C MET A 1 -4.59 -34.54 -25.64
N SER A 2 -4.56 -33.21 -25.63
CA SER A 2 -3.33 -32.43 -25.50
C SER A 2 -3.06 -32.08 -24.05
N SER A 3 -1.79 -32.20 -23.71
CA SER A 3 -1.20 -32.25 -22.39
C SER A 3 -0.81 -30.84 -21.91
N ARG A 4 -0.65 -30.73 -20.57
CA ARG A 4 0.10 -29.73 -19.78
C ARG A 4 -0.64 -28.41 -19.52
N ARG A 5 -0.89 -28.05 -18.25
CA ARG A 5 0.08 -27.47 -17.26
C ARG A 5 0.72 -26.22 -17.88
N ASP A 6 0.60 -25.03 -17.31
CA ASP A 6 1.12 -24.66 -15.99
C ASP A 6 0.45 -23.40 -15.42
N ALA A 7 0.55 -23.29 -14.11
CA ALA A 7 0.08 -22.22 -13.25
C ALA A 7 0.47 -20.82 -13.75
N ASP A 8 -0.54 -19.94 -13.82
CA ASP A 8 -0.37 -18.48 -13.82
C ASP A 8 0.29 -18.09 -12.49
N SER A 9 1.62 -18.11 -12.52
CA SER A 9 2.49 -17.81 -11.40
C SER A 9 2.39 -16.32 -11.17
N GLY A 10 1.68 -15.94 -10.11
CA GLY A 10 1.73 -14.60 -9.54
C GLY A 10 3.19 -14.22 -9.26
N GLU A 11 3.80 -13.57 -10.25
CA GLU A 11 5.13 -13.00 -10.16
C GLU A 11 5.01 -11.74 -9.31
N THR A 12 4.93 -11.94 -7.99
CA THR A 12 5.04 -10.88 -7.00
C THR A 12 6.42 -10.26 -7.13
N THR A 13 6.51 -9.22 -7.94
CA THR A 13 7.69 -8.41 -8.20
C THR A 13 8.02 -7.55 -6.97
N THR A 14 8.33 -8.19 -5.84
CA THR A 14 8.71 -7.51 -4.60
C THR A 14 10.22 -7.52 -4.37
N ARG A 15 10.99 -8.28 -5.16
CA ARG A 15 12.44 -8.45 -4.95
C ARG A 15 13.30 -7.32 -5.56
N GLY A 16 12.75 -6.47 -6.43
CA GLY A 16 13.50 -5.41 -7.12
C GLY A 16 13.52 -4.02 -6.44
N HIS A 17 12.52 -3.69 -5.62
CA HIS A 17 12.31 -2.29 -5.20
C HIS A 17 13.16 -1.85 -3.99
N ALA A 18 13.61 -2.79 -3.16
CA ALA A 18 14.36 -2.48 -1.95
C ALA A 18 15.82 -2.04 -2.19
N ARG A 19 16.34 -2.09 -3.43
CA ARG A 19 17.76 -1.88 -3.75
C ARG A 19 18.10 -0.57 -4.48
N ARG A 20 17.12 0.26 -4.88
CA ARG A 20 17.38 1.58 -5.50
C ARG A 20 17.24 2.71 -4.48
N ILE A 21 18.02 2.70 -3.39
CA ILE A 21 18.06 3.85 -2.48
C ILE A 21 18.35 5.11 -3.30
N SER A 22 17.33 5.96 -3.41
CA SER A 22 17.36 7.23 -4.10
C SER A 22 18.40 8.11 -3.41
N LEU A 23 19.52 8.36 -4.08
CA LEU A 23 20.63 9.19 -3.57
C LEU A 23 20.36 10.69 -3.70
N ALA A 24 19.11 11.13 -3.96
CA ALA A 24 18.85 12.53 -4.33
C ALA A 24 17.52 13.16 -3.85
N THR A 25 16.77 12.57 -2.92
CA THR A 25 15.49 13.17 -2.51
C THR A 25 15.34 13.10 -1.00
N GLY A 26 14.98 14.23 -0.37
CA GLY A 26 14.75 14.30 1.08
C GLY A 26 13.88 13.14 1.53
N LYS A 27 14.38 12.33 2.47
CA LYS A 27 13.71 11.10 2.92
C LYS A 27 12.28 11.43 3.35
N LEU A 28 11.30 10.96 2.60
CA LEU A 28 9.90 11.05 2.97
C LEU A 28 9.70 10.31 4.31
N THR A 29 9.46 11.07 5.37
CA THR A 29 9.37 10.52 6.73
C THR A 29 8.17 9.60 6.86
N ALA A 30 8.17 8.72 7.86
CA ALA A 30 7.02 7.87 8.15
C ALA A 30 5.76 8.71 8.42
N ALA A 31 5.88 9.76 9.24
CA ALA A 31 4.77 10.66 9.55
C ALA A 31 4.19 11.35 8.30
N SER A 32 5.05 11.79 7.37
CA SER A 32 4.60 12.40 6.11
C SER A 32 3.84 11.40 5.23
N ARG A 33 4.32 10.16 5.10
CA ARG A 33 3.62 9.11 4.35
C ARG A 33 2.28 8.76 4.99
N GLN A 34 2.29 8.57 6.31
CA GLN A 34 1.10 8.23 7.08
C GLN A 34 0.01 9.30 6.94
N ARG A 35 0.37 10.57 7.07
CA ARG A 35 -0.54 11.69 6.83
C ARG A 35 -1.14 11.64 5.42
N HIS A 36 -0.32 11.45 4.39
CA HIS A 36 -0.80 11.35 2.99
C HIS A 36 -1.80 10.20 2.82
N ILE A 37 -1.52 9.04 3.43
CA ILE A 37 -2.41 7.87 3.36
C ILE A 37 -3.77 8.19 3.97
N VAL A 38 -3.80 8.79 5.17
CA VAL A 38 -5.05 9.18 5.85
C VAL A 38 -5.82 10.18 5.00
N GLU A 39 -5.17 11.23 4.53
CA GLU A 39 -5.80 12.26 3.70
C GLU A 39 -6.39 11.68 2.41
N ALA A 40 -5.66 10.79 1.73
CA ALA A 40 -6.16 10.12 0.52
C ALA A 40 -7.38 9.23 0.83
N ALA A 41 -7.33 8.43 1.89
CA ALA A 41 -8.45 7.57 2.29
C ALA A 41 -9.69 8.38 2.67
N CYS A 42 -9.52 9.47 3.43
CA CYS A 42 -10.59 10.37 3.86
C CYS A 42 -11.21 11.15 2.71
N ARG A 43 -10.40 11.66 1.78
CA ARG A 43 -10.86 12.46 0.63
C ARG A 43 -11.57 11.61 -0.42
N GLU A 44 -11.08 10.39 -0.66
CA GLU A 44 -11.46 9.60 -1.83
C GLU A 44 -12.30 8.36 -1.45
N GLY A 45 -12.45 8.09 -0.16
CA GLY A 45 -13.17 6.95 0.39
C GLY A 45 -12.40 5.63 0.32
N TYR A 46 -11.54 5.46 -0.68
CA TYR A 46 -10.65 4.31 -0.81
C TYR A 46 -9.31 4.71 -1.43
N VAL A 47 -8.23 4.13 -0.92
CA VAL A 47 -6.89 4.25 -1.50
C VAL A 47 -6.26 2.87 -1.65
N SER A 48 -5.74 2.56 -2.84
CA SER A 48 -5.11 1.28 -3.14
C SER A 48 -3.62 1.25 -2.77
N LEU A 49 -3.13 0.08 -2.39
CA LEU A 49 -1.73 -0.19 -2.11
C LEU A 49 -0.83 0.19 -3.29
N GLU A 50 -1.21 -0.20 -4.51
CA GLU A 50 -0.44 0.07 -5.73
C GLU A 50 -0.31 1.56 -6.01
N ARG A 51 -1.36 2.34 -5.73
CA ARG A 51 -1.31 3.80 -5.85
C ARG A 51 -0.35 4.40 -4.83
N LEU A 52 -0.46 4.00 -3.57
CA LEU A 52 0.42 4.49 -2.50
C LEU A 52 1.89 4.16 -2.77
N VAL A 53 2.19 2.98 -3.30
CA VAL A 53 3.56 2.58 -3.70
C VAL A 53 4.10 3.54 -4.77
N ARG A 54 3.29 3.86 -5.79
CA ARG A 54 3.70 4.77 -6.88
C ARG A 54 3.82 6.23 -6.44
N GLU A 55 2.87 6.73 -5.65
CA GLU A 55 2.83 8.13 -5.23
C GLU A 55 3.91 8.46 -4.20
N LEU A 56 4.17 7.53 -3.27
CA LEU A 56 5.14 7.74 -2.19
C LEU A 56 6.56 7.27 -2.55
N ASP A 57 6.73 6.61 -3.71
CA ASP A 57 7.97 5.98 -4.17
C ASP A 57 8.61 5.08 -3.08
N VAL A 58 7.77 4.25 -2.45
CA VAL A 58 8.21 3.29 -1.40
C VAL A 58 7.75 1.88 -1.72
N SER A 59 8.42 0.91 -1.10
CA SER A 59 8.04 -0.50 -1.26
C SER A 59 6.62 -0.80 -0.75
N ALA A 60 5.97 -1.80 -1.33
CA ALA A 60 4.69 -2.32 -0.84
C ALA A 60 4.76 -2.75 0.64
N MET A 61 5.89 -3.29 1.09
CA MET A 61 6.11 -3.64 2.50
C MET A 61 6.12 -2.41 3.42
N THR A 62 6.65 -1.28 2.95
CA THR A 62 6.63 0.01 3.68
C THR A 62 5.19 0.49 3.82
N VAL A 63 4.44 0.53 2.71
CA VAL A 63 3.02 0.93 2.75
C VAL A 63 2.21 -0.02 3.63
N HIS A 64 2.45 -1.33 3.56
CA HIS A 64 1.79 -2.29 4.45
C HIS A 64 2.07 -2.02 5.93
N ARG A 65 3.29 -1.66 6.31
CA ARG A 65 3.60 -1.25 7.69
C ARG A 65 2.85 0.02 8.08
N ASP A 66 2.88 1.04 7.23
CA ASP A 66 2.19 2.30 7.49
C ASP A 66 0.67 2.07 7.65
N LEU A 67 0.06 1.32 6.74
CA LEU A 67 -1.36 0.93 6.81
C LEU A 67 -1.68 0.15 8.08
N ARG A 68 -0.81 -0.78 8.50
CA ARG A 68 -1.01 -1.55 9.73
C ARG A 68 -1.00 -0.68 10.99
N LEU A 69 -0.11 0.31 11.04
CA LEU A 69 -0.03 1.24 12.16
C LEU A 69 -1.27 2.13 12.21
N LEU A 70 -1.64 2.73 11.07
CA LEU A 70 -2.82 3.61 10.99
C LEU A 70 -4.14 2.89 11.31
N ASP A 71 -4.27 1.63 10.90
CA ASP A 71 -5.43 0.78 11.23
C ASP A 71 -5.49 0.47 12.73
N ALA A 72 -4.33 0.20 13.35
CA ALA A 72 -4.24 -0.02 14.79
C ALA A 72 -4.52 1.28 15.60
N GLU A 73 -4.19 2.44 15.04
CA GLU A 73 -4.46 3.76 15.61
C GLU A 73 -5.91 4.25 15.32
N GLY A 74 -6.65 3.57 14.44
CA GLY A 74 -8.01 3.94 14.06
C GLY A 74 -8.11 5.11 13.08
N GLU A 75 -6.99 5.50 12.46
CA GLU A 75 -6.91 6.61 11.49
C GLU A 75 -7.40 6.21 10.10
N VAL A 76 -7.34 4.93 9.77
CA VAL A 76 -7.93 4.33 8.56
C VAL A 76 -8.49 2.95 8.92
N ARG A 77 -9.23 2.33 7.99
CA ARG A 77 -9.52 0.89 8.05
C ARG A 77 -8.88 0.15 6.90
N ARG A 78 -8.16 -0.93 7.20
CA ARG A 78 -7.56 -1.78 6.15
C ARG A 78 -8.61 -2.66 5.49
N VAL A 79 -8.50 -2.76 4.17
CA VAL A 79 -9.30 -3.67 3.33
C VAL A 79 -8.38 -4.46 2.40
N ARG A 80 -8.93 -5.43 1.67
CA ARG A 80 -8.14 -6.18 0.69
C ARG A 80 -7.55 -5.21 -0.35
N GLY A 81 -6.22 -5.15 -0.40
CA GLY A 81 -5.50 -4.33 -1.38
C GLY A 81 -5.39 -2.83 -1.09
N GLY A 82 -5.84 -2.34 0.08
CA GLY A 82 -5.79 -0.91 0.38
C GLY A 82 -6.33 -0.52 1.75
N ALA A 83 -6.83 0.70 1.84
CA ALA A 83 -7.52 1.21 3.01
C ALA A 83 -8.65 2.17 2.63
N VAL A 84 -9.59 2.32 3.55
CA VAL A 84 -10.73 3.23 3.49
C VAL A 84 -10.71 4.18 4.69
N ALA A 85 -11.50 5.25 4.62
CA ALA A 85 -11.64 6.17 5.73
C ALA A 85 -12.18 5.46 6.99
N PRO A 86 -11.82 5.92 8.21
CA PRO A 86 -12.14 5.18 9.44
C PRO A 86 -13.64 5.10 9.72
N TRP A 87 -14.45 6.02 9.19
CA TRP A 87 -15.92 5.99 9.29
C TRP A 87 -16.60 5.09 8.25
N MET A 88 -15.90 4.62 7.21
CA MET A 88 -16.54 3.84 6.15
C MET A 88 -16.74 2.38 6.54
N THR A 89 -17.99 2.02 6.82
CA THR A 89 -18.39 0.62 7.01
C THR A 89 -18.17 -0.17 5.74
N THR A 90 -17.05 -0.90 5.69
CA THR A 90 -16.88 -1.96 4.69
C THR A 90 -17.78 -3.11 5.10
N ALA A 91 -18.69 -3.53 4.22
CA ALA A 91 -19.45 -4.76 4.40
C ALA A 91 -18.44 -5.93 4.36
N SER A 92 -18.39 -6.72 5.44
CA SER A 92 -17.54 -7.92 5.54
C SER A 92 -17.88 -8.96 4.50
#